data_AF-A0A8T2BUN6-F1
#
_entry.id   AF-A0A8T2BUN6-F1
#
_cell.length_a   1.000
_cell.length_b   1.000
_cell.length_c   1.000
_cell.angle_alpha   90.00
_cell.angle_beta   90.00
_cell.angle_gamma   90.00
#
_symmetry.space_group_name_H-M   'P 1'
#
loop_
_entity.id
_entity.type
_entity.pdbx_description
1 polymer ?
#
loop_
_entity_poly.entity_id
_entity_poly.type
_entity_poly.pdbx_seq_one_letter_code
_entity_poly.pdbx_strand_id
1 'polypeptide(L)'
;MRYKLQEILTNVENLWLVGNQVILTNVERARRHMGNSEICSVCSGAPESILHVLRDCPAMAGLWQRLVPRRERQQFFAKSLLEWVYSNLITTPEQGNEGWPTLFAMAIWWAWKWRCGDVFGERGLCRDRTRFVKNLAAEVTKAHLLLKAGSQVTDRVEEQIAWKNPGESWVTINTDGASHGNPGPATAAGALREGNGTWLGGFALNIGICTAPVAELWGVYYGLVIAWEGGFRRVILEVDSALVVGFLQSGVEDTHPLAFLVRLCHGFISRDWLVRVTHVYREANRLADGLAKYAFSLPLGFQHLDVCPEDVAPVLLDDVNGVTRPRLVRV
;
A
#
# COMPACT_ATOMS: atom_id res chain seq x y z
N MET A 1 9.66 -12.96 15.55
CA MET A 1 9.91 -12.40 14.20
C MET A 1 8.66 -11.73 13.60
N ARG A 2 7.47 -12.35 13.66
CA ARG A 2 6.21 -11.76 13.17
C ARG A 2 5.85 -10.39 13.79
N TYR A 3 5.93 -10.26 15.13
CA TYR A 3 5.69 -8.97 15.81
C TYR A 3 6.61 -7.83 15.34
N LYS A 4 7.88 -8.12 15.03
CA LYS A 4 8.85 -7.11 14.56
C LYS A 4 8.59 -6.68 13.12
N LEU A 5 8.05 -7.57 12.27
CA LEU A 5 7.66 -7.26 10.89
C LEU A 5 6.39 -6.40 10.84
N GLN A 6 5.42 -6.68 11.73
CA GLN A 6 4.21 -5.87 11.87
C GLN A 6 4.55 -4.44 12.34
N GLU A 7 5.49 -4.29 13.29
CA GLU A 7 5.98 -2.97 13.70
C GLU A 7 6.63 -2.19 12.54
N ILE A 8 7.39 -2.87 11.67
CA ILE A 8 8.03 -2.25 10.50
C ILE A 8 7.00 -1.76 9.48
N LEU A 9 5.94 -2.51 9.21
CA LEU A 9 4.86 -2.09 8.29
C LEU A 9 4.08 -0.89 8.84
N THR A 10 3.74 -0.90 10.13
CA THR A 10 3.07 0.24 10.79
C THR A 10 3.93 1.51 10.82
N ASN A 11 5.26 1.38 10.78
CA ASN A 11 6.15 2.55 10.69
C ASN A 11 6.01 3.29 9.36
N VAL A 12 5.86 2.54 8.26
CA VAL A 12 5.70 3.11 6.91
C VAL A 12 4.36 3.83 6.81
N GLU A 13 3.29 3.20 7.32
CA GLU A 13 1.96 3.82 7.40
C GLU A 13 1.98 5.09 8.26
N ASN A 14 2.69 5.09 9.40
CA ASN A 14 2.80 6.27 10.24
C ASN A 14 3.54 7.43 9.57
N LEU A 15 4.67 7.16 8.91
CA LEU A 15 5.38 8.19 8.16
C LEU A 15 4.52 8.75 7.03
N TRP A 16 3.71 7.92 6.37
CA TRP A 16 2.73 8.38 5.40
C TRP A 16 1.68 9.30 6.04
N LEU A 17 1.14 8.94 7.20
CA LEU A 17 0.18 9.79 7.92
C LEU A 17 0.80 11.14 8.35
N VAL A 18 2.07 11.15 8.77
CA VAL A 18 2.82 12.38 9.11
C VAL A 18 3.01 13.23 7.86
N GLY A 19 3.48 12.63 6.76
CA GLY A 19 3.75 13.35 5.51
C GLY A 19 2.49 13.96 4.89
N ASN A 20 1.35 13.28 5.02
CA ASN A 20 0.05 13.79 4.58
C ASN A 20 -0.66 14.66 5.64
N GLN A 21 -0.03 14.87 6.80
CA GLN A 21 -0.54 15.68 7.90
C GLN A 21 -1.93 15.25 8.42
N VAL A 22 -2.18 13.94 8.44
CA VAL A 22 -3.49 13.36 8.80
C VAL A 22 -3.49 12.65 10.17
N ILE A 23 -2.38 12.69 10.92
CA ILE A 23 -2.35 12.16 12.29
C ILE A 23 -3.31 12.94 13.19
N LEU A 24 -4.11 12.21 13.97
CA LEU A 24 -5.18 12.77 14.80
C LEU A 24 -4.66 13.34 16.13
N THR A 25 -3.99 14.49 16.08
CA THR A 25 -3.58 15.27 17.26
C THR A 25 -4.75 16.05 17.87
N ASN A 26 -4.59 16.62 19.07
CA ASN A 26 -5.67 17.39 19.69
C ASN A 26 -6.04 18.66 18.90
N VAL A 27 -5.09 19.30 18.20
CA VAL A 27 -5.42 20.37 17.22
C VAL A 27 -6.36 19.85 16.13
N GLU A 28 -6.05 18.70 15.52
CA GLU A 28 -6.90 18.09 14.49
C GLU A 28 -8.24 17.60 15.04
N ARG A 29 -8.28 17.11 16.29
CA ARG A 29 -9.53 16.70 16.95
C ARG A 29 -10.44 17.89 17.22
N ALA A 30 -9.90 19.00 17.71
CA ALA A 30 -10.66 20.22 17.94
C ALA A 30 -11.18 20.80 16.61
N ARG A 31 -10.33 20.86 15.58
CA ARG A 31 -10.70 21.28 14.22
C ARG A 31 -11.87 20.47 13.64
N ARG A 32 -11.95 19.18 13.97
CA ARG A 32 -13.00 18.26 13.53
C ARG A 32 -14.17 18.11 14.52
N HIS A 33 -14.23 18.97 15.54
CA HIS A 33 -15.26 18.93 16.58
C HIS A 33 -15.35 17.59 17.34
N MET A 34 -14.23 16.87 17.45
CA MET A 34 -14.09 15.61 18.20
C MET A 34 -13.42 15.79 19.57
N GLY A 35 -13.07 17.02 19.94
CA GLY A 35 -12.43 17.33 21.20
C GLY A 35 -12.64 18.80 21.58
N ASN A 36 -12.62 19.07 22.89
CA ASN A 36 -12.91 20.39 23.45
C ASN A 36 -11.64 21.21 23.76
N SER A 37 -10.46 20.68 23.45
CA SER A 37 -9.19 21.34 23.71
C SER A 37 -8.15 20.92 22.68
N GLU A 38 -7.37 21.91 22.24
CA GLU A 38 -6.21 21.72 21.38
C GLU A 38 -4.94 21.38 22.17
N ILE A 39 -4.97 21.52 23.50
CA ILE A 39 -3.78 21.44 24.34
C ILE A 39 -3.23 20.01 24.39
N CYS A 40 -1.91 19.90 24.37
CA CYS A 40 -1.19 18.64 24.50
C CYS A 40 -1.51 17.97 25.84
N SER A 41 -2.01 16.74 25.78
CA SER A 41 -2.41 15.99 26.99
C SER A 41 -1.20 15.50 27.79
N VAL A 42 -0.02 15.48 27.15
CA VAL A 42 1.23 14.97 27.75
C VAL A 42 2.00 16.06 28.49
N CYS A 43 2.15 17.26 27.90
CA CYS A 43 2.94 18.35 28.51
C CYS A 43 2.09 19.50 29.05
N SER A 44 0.82 19.59 28.65
CA SER A 44 -0.12 20.66 29.03
C SER A 44 0.35 22.10 28.71
N GLY A 45 1.40 22.27 27.90
CA GLY A 45 2.07 23.56 27.72
C GLY A 45 1.86 24.25 26.36
N ALA A 46 1.31 23.56 25.37
CA ALA A 46 1.10 24.11 24.03
C ALA A 46 -0.01 23.35 23.27
N PRO A 47 -0.55 23.94 22.17
CA PRO A 47 -1.38 23.21 21.22
C PRO A 47 -0.65 21.99 20.66
N GLU A 48 -1.35 20.86 20.63
CA GLU A 48 -0.85 19.57 20.18
C GLU A 48 -0.86 19.50 18.65
N SER A 49 0.08 20.17 18.00
CA SER A 49 0.33 19.98 16.56
C SER A 49 1.12 18.67 16.30
N ILE A 50 1.15 18.21 15.05
CA ILE A 50 1.96 17.04 14.66
C ILE A 50 3.43 17.25 15.04
N LEU A 51 3.97 18.44 14.72
CA LEU A 51 5.36 18.79 15.03
C LEU A 51 5.60 18.89 16.54
N HIS A 52 4.63 19.37 17.31
CA HIS A 52 4.71 19.37 18.76
C HIS A 52 4.80 17.94 19.32
N VAL A 53 3.88 17.05 18.93
CA VAL A 53 3.87 15.66 19.44
C VAL A 53 5.17 14.94 19.10
N LEU A 54 5.66 15.11 17.87
CA LEU A 54 6.79 14.34 17.39
C LEU A 54 8.15 14.95 17.78
N ARG A 55 8.24 16.27 17.97
CA ARG A 55 9.52 16.98 18.13
C ARG A 55 9.58 17.92 19.33
N ASP A 56 8.64 18.86 19.43
CA ASP A 56 8.79 20.03 20.32
C ASP A 56 8.25 19.81 21.73
N CYS A 57 7.39 18.81 21.93
CA CYS A 57 6.87 18.45 23.23
C CYS A 57 8.04 18.11 24.18
N PRO A 58 8.11 18.66 25.41
CA PRO A 58 9.17 18.36 26.36
C PRO A 58 9.39 16.85 26.60
N ALA A 59 8.31 16.06 26.54
CA ALA A 59 8.36 14.60 26.66
C ALA A 59 9.12 13.91 25.51
N MET A 60 9.26 14.58 24.35
CA MET A 60 9.95 14.09 23.16
C MET A 60 11.22 14.85 22.82
N ALA A 61 11.31 16.15 23.10
CA ALA A 61 12.48 16.97 22.82
C ALA A 61 13.77 16.40 23.45
N GLY A 62 13.66 15.81 24.65
CA GLY A 62 14.78 15.15 25.33
C GLY A 62 15.35 13.93 24.58
N LEU A 63 14.53 13.23 23.78
CA LEU A 63 15.01 12.17 22.89
C LEU A 63 15.89 12.77 21.79
N TRP A 64 15.38 13.78 21.09
CA TRP A 64 16.07 14.43 19.98
C TRP A 64 17.37 15.10 20.41
N GLN A 65 17.40 15.72 21.58
CA GLN A 65 18.63 16.26 22.16
C GLN A 65 19.71 15.20 22.41
N ARG A 66 19.36 13.91 22.53
CA ARG A 66 20.32 12.81 22.68
C ARG A 66 20.64 12.09 21.37
N LEU A 67 19.75 12.17 20.37
CA LEU A 67 19.95 11.58 19.04
C LEU A 67 20.71 12.53 18.10
N VAL A 68 20.41 13.83 18.14
CA VAL A 68 20.94 14.83 17.21
C VAL A 68 22.25 15.45 17.73
N PRO A 69 23.32 15.51 16.92
CA PRO A 69 24.57 16.18 17.28
C PRO A 69 24.36 17.63 17.72
N ARG A 70 25.09 18.09 18.76
CA ARG A 70 24.92 19.44 19.35
C ARG A 70 24.90 20.56 18.32
N ARG A 71 25.79 20.49 17.32
CA ARG A 71 25.95 21.47 16.24
C ARG A 71 24.74 21.59 15.29
N GLU A 72 23.94 20.53 15.16
CA GLU A 72 22.82 20.45 14.22
C GLU A 72 21.46 20.73 14.89
N ARG A 73 21.40 20.77 16.23
CA ARG A 73 20.14 20.91 16.97
C ARG A 73 19.38 22.18 16.64
N GLN A 74 20.07 23.31 16.54
CA GLN A 74 19.40 24.58 16.24
C GLN A 74 18.65 24.50 14.91
N GLN A 75 19.32 24.00 13.86
CA GLN A 75 18.69 23.80 12.55
C GLN A 75 17.60 22.73 12.61
N PHE A 76 17.82 21.64 13.35
CA PHE A 76 16.86 20.55 13.48
C PHE A 76 15.51 21.00 14.07
N PHE A 77 15.54 21.82 15.13
CA PHE A 77 14.33 22.33 15.79
C PHE A 77 13.74 23.55 15.06
N ALA A 78 14.48 24.23 14.20
CA ALA A 78 13.98 25.37 13.42
C ALA A 78 13.15 24.98 12.18
N LYS A 79 13.31 23.75 11.66
CA LYS A 79 12.65 23.30 10.42
C LYS A 79 11.14 23.23 10.54
N SER A 80 10.44 23.47 9.43
CA SER A 80 9.00 23.16 9.30
C SER A 80 8.76 21.64 9.29
N LEU A 81 7.53 21.17 9.50
CA LEU A 81 7.22 19.73 9.60
C LEU A 81 7.70 18.93 8.38
N LEU A 82 7.34 19.37 7.17
CA LEU A 82 7.69 18.63 5.95
C LEU A 82 9.19 18.70 5.68
N GLU A 83 9.79 19.89 5.79
CA GLU A 83 11.24 20.06 5.62
C GLU A 83 12.02 19.20 6.63
N TRP A 84 11.54 19.13 7.88
CA TRP A 84 12.11 18.30 8.93
C TRP A 84 12.05 16.82 8.57
N VAL A 85 10.90 16.32 8.10
CA VAL A 85 10.75 14.91 7.69
C VAL A 85 11.61 14.59 6.47
N TYR A 86 11.49 15.36 5.39
CA TYR A 86 12.21 15.09 4.13
C TYR A 86 13.72 15.15 4.31
N SER A 87 14.24 16.20 4.95
CA SER A 87 15.68 16.37 5.06
C SER A 87 16.37 15.30 5.91
N ASN A 88 15.66 14.67 6.87
CA ASN A 88 16.19 13.60 7.70
C ASN A 88 16.00 12.20 7.10
N LEU A 89 15.04 12.02 6.18
CA LEU A 89 14.82 10.74 5.49
C LEU A 89 15.68 10.60 4.22
N ILE A 90 16.01 11.73 3.57
CA ILE A 90 16.78 11.75 2.30
C ILE A 90 18.28 11.92 2.53
N THR A 91 18.73 12.22 3.77
CA THR A 91 20.15 12.51 4.05
C THR A 91 21.07 11.41 3.50
N THR A 92 21.95 11.78 2.57
CA THR A 92 22.97 10.89 2.01
C THR A 92 24.04 10.58 3.05
N PRO A 93 24.65 9.39 3.02
CA PRO A 93 25.64 8.95 4.01
C PRO A 93 27.00 9.62 3.78
N GLU A 94 27.09 10.94 3.91
CA GLU A 94 28.37 11.66 3.79
C GLU A 94 29.09 11.86 5.12
N GLN A 95 28.53 11.42 6.25
CA GLN A 95 29.20 11.50 7.55
C GLN A 95 28.86 10.30 8.43
N GLY A 96 29.34 9.10 8.07
CA GLY A 96 29.49 7.96 9.00
C GLY A 96 28.22 7.48 9.72
N ASN A 97 27.02 7.81 9.22
CA ASN A 97 25.76 7.49 9.90
C ASN A 97 24.77 6.83 8.93
N GLU A 98 25.21 5.71 8.33
CA GLU A 98 24.43 4.90 7.38
C GLU A 98 23.06 4.43 7.93
N GLY A 99 22.82 4.57 9.24
CA GLY A 99 21.56 4.24 9.90
C GLY A 99 20.69 5.44 10.28
N TRP A 100 21.05 6.69 9.96
CA TRP A 100 20.30 7.87 10.41
C TRP A 100 18.84 7.90 9.93
N PRO A 101 18.51 7.70 8.63
CA PRO A 101 17.12 7.71 8.18
C PRO A 101 16.26 6.65 8.89
N THR A 102 16.81 5.44 9.09
CA THR A 102 16.16 4.36 9.84
C THR A 102 15.94 4.77 11.30
N LEU A 103 16.97 5.31 11.96
CA LEU A 103 16.88 5.77 13.34
C LEU A 103 15.85 6.87 13.52
N PHE A 104 15.82 7.84 12.60
CA PHE A 104 14.87 8.95 12.57
C PHE A 104 13.43 8.45 12.38
N ALA A 105 13.21 7.54 11.42
CA ALA A 105 11.91 6.90 11.18
C ALA A 105 11.42 6.15 12.43
N MET A 106 12.28 5.35 13.06
CA MET A 106 11.94 4.63 14.30
C MET A 106 11.62 5.61 15.43
N ALA A 107 12.35 6.72 15.55
CA ALA A 107 12.11 7.73 16.58
C ALA A 107 10.75 8.42 16.41
N ILE A 108 10.35 8.76 15.18
CA ILE A 108 9.02 9.34 14.88
C ILE A 108 7.91 8.37 15.28
N TRP A 109 8.00 7.12 14.85
CA TRP A 109 6.99 6.12 15.18
C TRP A 109 6.82 5.97 16.70
N TRP A 110 7.93 5.81 17.41
CA TRP A 110 7.88 5.61 18.85
C TRP A 110 7.48 6.87 19.61
N ALA A 111 7.78 8.06 19.09
CA ALA A 111 7.24 9.32 19.62
C ALA A 111 5.70 9.30 19.62
N TRP A 112 5.11 8.91 18.49
CA TRP A 112 3.66 8.76 18.37
C TRP A 112 3.12 7.65 19.28
N LYS A 113 3.75 6.46 19.26
CA LYS A 113 3.33 5.30 20.05
C LYS A 113 3.37 5.58 21.55
N TRP A 114 4.42 6.24 22.06
CA TRP A 114 4.49 6.65 23.46
C TRP A 114 3.46 7.69 23.82
N ARG A 115 3.19 8.68 22.95
CA ARG A 115 2.10 9.63 23.17
C ARG A 115 0.75 8.91 23.27
N CYS A 116 0.47 7.95 22.38
CA CYS A 116 -0.75 7.16 22.45
C CYS A 116 -0.83 6.35 23.76
N GLY A 117 0.27 5.70 24.17
CA GLY A 117 0.33 4.98 25.44
C GLY A 117 0.08 5.89 26.65
N ASP A 118 0.63 7.11 26.65
CA ASP A 118 0.42 8.11 27.71
C ASP A 118 -1.05 8.58 27.76
N VAL A 119 -1.72 8.70 26.60
CA VAL A 119 -3.14 9.12 26.51
C VAL A 119 -4.11 7.99 26.88
N PHE A 120 -3.83 6.75 26.46
CA PHE A 120 -4.73 5.60 26.63
C PHE A 120 -4.40 4.73 27.85
N GLY A 121 -3.41 5.12 28.65
CA GLY A 121 -3.05 4.44 29.91
C GLY A 121 -2.22 3.16 29.72
N GLU A 122 -1.76 2.85 28.51
CA GLU A 122 -0.85 1.74 28.22
C GLU A 122 0.59 2.13 28.56
N ARG A 123 0.93 2.05 29.85
CA ARG A 123 2.28 2.38 30.33
C ARG A 123 3.28 1.27 30.04
N GLY A 124 3.88 1.30 28.85
CA GLY A 124 5.10 0.58 28.54
C GLY A 124 6.32 1.27 29.17
N LEU A 125 6.89 0.70 30.24
CA LEU A 125 8.08 1.22 30.92
C LEU A 125 9.34 1.02 30.06
N CYS A 126 9.66 1.98 29.19
CA CYS A 126 11.00 2.11 28.65
C CYS A 126 11.83 3.05 29.53
N ARG A 127 12.71 2.49 30.39
CA ARG A 127 13.59 3.30 31.27
C ARG A 127 14.54 4.22 30.49
N ASP A 128 14.93 3.84 29.28
CA ASP A 128 15.79 4.62 28.40
C ASP A 128 15.27 4.59 26.94
N ARG A 129 14.41 5.56 26.62
CA ARG A 129 13.82 5.79 25.29
C ARG A 129 14.90 5.92 24.21
N THR A 130 16.05 6.53 24.52
CA THR A 130 17.13 6.76 23.55
C THR A 130 17.84 5.46 23.19
N ARG A 131 18.25 4.68 24.20
CA ARG A 131 18.90 3.39 23.98
C ARG A 131 17.98 2.41 23.26
N PHE A 132 16.70 2.41 23.61
CA PHE A 132 15.70 1.55 22.97
C PHE A 132 15.58 1.81 21.47
N VAL A 133 15.39 3.07 21.05
CA VAL A 133 15.25 3.41 19.62
C VAL A 133 16.55 3.14 18.85
N LYS A 134 17.72 3.40 19.46
CA LYS A 134 19.03 3.05 18.86
C LYS A 134 19.18 1.55 18.62
N ASN A 135 18.85 0.72 19.62
CA ASN A 135 18.93 -0.73 19.49
C ASN A 135 17.97 -1.23 18.40
N LEU A 136 16.73 -0.73 18.38
CA LEU A 136 15.75 -1.11 17.38
C LEU A 136 16.23 -0.75 15.96
N ALA A 137 16.73 0.48 15.78
CA ALA A 137 17.26 0.93 14.49
C ALA A 137 18.49 0.10 14.05
N ALA A 138 19.35 -0.29 14.98
CA ALA A 138 20.50 -1.16 14.69
C ALA A 138 20.05 -2.57 14.27
N GLU A 139 19.06 -3.14 14.94
CA GLU A 139 18.48 -4.44 14.56
C GLU A 139 17.83 -4.40 13.17
N VAL A 140 17.04 -3.36 12.88
CA VAL A 140 16.39 -3.16 11.58
C VAL A 140 17.43 -2.99 10.48
N THR A 141 18.44 -2.15 10.72
CA THR A 141 19.55 -1.95 9.77
C THR A 141 20.30 -3.25 9.52
N LYS A 142 20.61 -4.02 10.56
CA LYS A 142 21.26 -5.33 10.44
C LYS A 142 20.42 -6.33 9.65
N ALA A 143 19.12 -6.41 9.92
CA ALA A 143 18.20 -7.27 9.17
C ALA A 143 18.15 -6.86 7.69
N HIS A 144 18.09 -5.56 7.40
CA HIS A 144 18.10 -5.04 6.04
C HIS A 144 19.41 -5.34 5.29
N LEU A 145 20.55 -5.22 5.98
CA LEU A 145 21.85 -5.56 5.42
C LEU A 145 21.97 -7.07 5.16
N LEU A 146 21.44 -7.93 6.04
CA LEU A 146 21.41 -9.38 5.80
C LEU A 146 20.50 -9.74 4.62
N LEU A 147 19.37 -9.07 4.44
CA LEU A 147 18.50 -9.23 3.27
C LEU A 147 19.16 -8.72 1.97
N LYS A 148 19.96 -7.65 2.05
CA LYS A 148 20.76 -7.13 0.93
C LYS A 148 21.95 -8.03 0.60
N ALA A 149 22.63 -8.58 1.60
CA ALA A 149 23.76 -9.50 1.41
C ALA A 149 23.31 -10.91 0.97
N GLY A 150 22.10 -11.32 1.36
CA GLY A 150 21.43 -12.52 0.84
C GLY A 150 20.74 -12.31 -0.51
N SER A 151 20.58 -11.07 -0.95
CA SER A 151 20.29 -10.78 -2.36
C SER A 151 21.59 -10.95 -3.14
N GLN A 152 21.84 -12.16 -3.64
CA GLN A 152 22.69 -12.27 -4.83
C GLN A 152 22.23 -11.22 -5.84
N VAL A 153 23.16 -10.61 -6.55
CA VAL A 153 22.84 -9.85 -7.76
C VAL A 153 22.13 -10.84 -8.67
N THR A 154 20.79 -10.90 -8.61
CA THR A 154 20.00 -11.72 -9.51
C THR A 154 20.21 -11.06 -10.86
N ASP A 155 20.97 -11.70 -11.74
CA ASP A 155 21.05 -11.28 -13.13
C ASP A 155 19.62 -11.09 -13.62
N ARG A 156 19.29 -9.86 -14.01
CA ARG A 156 17.99 -9.56 -14.56
C ARG A 156 18.05 -9.91 -16.03
N VAL A 157 17.33 -10.94 -16.42
CA VAL A 157 17.21 -11.33 -17.82
C VAL A 157 16.00 -10.61 -18.41
N GLU A 158 16.17 -10.09 -19.62
CA GLU A 158 15.04 -9.58 -20.39
C GLU A 158 14.20 -10.76 -20.89
N GLU A 159 12.96 -10.85 -20.42
CA GLU A 159 11.99 -11.81 -20.89
C GLU A 159 10.89 -11.10 -21.70
N GLN A 160 10.42 -11.78 -22.75
CA GLN A 160 9.30 -11.32 -23.55
C GLN A 160 8.00 -11.83 -22.92
N ILE A 161 7.24 -10.91 -22.35
CA ILE A 161 5.98 -11.20 -21.65
C ILE A 161 4.81 -10.93 -22.59
N ALA A 162 3.92 -11.91 -22.71
CA ALA A 162 2.62 -11.78 -23.35
C ALA A 162 1.56 -12.41 -22.46
N TRP A 163 0.30 -12.03 -22.67
CA TRP A 163 -0.81 -12.81 -22.14
C TRP A 163 -0.76 -14.23 -22.70
N LYS A 164 -0.99 -15.23 -21.85
CA LYS A 164 -0.92 -16.64 -22.23
C LYS A 164 -2.27 -17.29 -21.99
N ASN A 165 -2.81 -17.93 -23.02
CA ASN A 165 -4.00 -18.76 -22.91
C ASN A 165 -3.78 -19.88 -21.87
N PRO A 166 -4.60 -19.98 -20.81
CA PRO A 166 -4.46 -21.02 -19.80
C PRO A 166 -4.92 -22.43 -20.22
N GLY A 167 -5.42 -22.60 -21.44
CA GLY A 167 -5.85 -23.87 -22.03
C GLY A 167 -7.37 -24.00 -22.18
N GLU A 168 -7.81 -25.03 -22.91
CA GLU A 168 -9.22 -25.29 -23.18
C GLU A 168 -10.00 -25.53 -21.86
N SER A 169 -11.24 -25.04 -21.79
CA SER A 169 -12.20 -25.21 -20.68
C SER A 169 -12.04 -24.29 -19.45
N TRP A 170 -11.20 -23.26 -19.50
CA TRP A 170 -11.11 -22.24 -18.44
C TRP A 170 -11.51 -20.86 -18.97
N VAL A 171 -12.24 -20.11 -18.16
CA VAL A 171 -12.50 -18.68 -18.38
C VAL A 171 -11.47 -17.87 -17.62
N THR A 172 -10.85 -16.92 -18.28
CA THR A 172 -9.87 -16.02 -17.67
C THR A 172 -10.56 -14.72 -17.29
N ILE A 173 -10.34 -14.27 -16.06
CA ILE A 173 -10.81 -12.99 -15.55
C ILE A 173 -9.56 -12.15 -15.28
N ASN A 174 -9.32 -11.14 -16.10
CA ASN A 174 -8.26 -10.16 -15.87
C ASN A 174 -8.88 -8.97 -15.17
N THR A 175 -8.32 -8.57 -14.03
CA THR A 175 -8.79 -7.39 -13.29
C THR A 175 -7.65 -6.44 -13.01
N ASP A 176 -7.97 -5.15 -12.94
CA ASP A 176 -7.03 -4.12 -12.54
C ASP A 176 -7.78 -2.98 -11.82
N GLY A 177 -7.04 -2.27 -10.96
CA GLY A 177 -7.50 -1.08 -10.26
C GLY A 177 -6.53 0.08 -10.43
N ALA A 178 -7.03 1.23 -10.89
CA ALA A 178 -6.23 2.42 -11.07
C ALA A 178 -6.62 3.51 -10.05
N SER A 179 -5.64 4.30 -9.61
CA SER A 179 -5.88 5.44 -8.73
C SER A 179 -4.90 6.59 -9.01
N HIS A 180 -5.43 7.78 -9.30
CA HIS A 180 -4.66 9.02 -9.51
C HIS A 180 -4.39 9.72 -8.17
N GLY A 181 -3.54 9.10 -7.35
CA GLY A 181 -3.27 9.49 -5.98
C GLY A 181 -3.61 8.37 -5.01
N ASN A 182 -3.12 8.43 -3.77
CA ASN A 182 -3.37 7.38 -2.80
C ASN A 182 -3.68 7.99 -1.42
N PRO A 183 -4.94 8.41 -1.15
CA PRO A 183 -6.13 8.23 -1.99
C PRO A 183 -6.24 9.26 -3.13
N GLY A 184 -6.99 8.92 -4.18
CA GLY A 184 -7.28 9.82 -5.31
C GLY A 184 -8.45 9.30 -6.15
N PRO A 185 -8.82 9.99 -7.24
CA PRO A 185 -9.76 9.46 -8.22
C PRO A 185 -9.33 8.06 -8.65
N ALA A 186 -10.24 7.10 -8.55
CA ALA A 186 -9.94 5.70 -8.68
C ALA A 186 -11.04 4.95 -9.43
N THR A 187 -10.61 3.94 -10.16
CA THR A 187 -11.43 3.10 -11.01
C THR A 187 -10.98 1.65 -10.86
N ALA A 188 -11.88 0.73 -11.18
CA ALA A 188 -11.54 -0.68 -11.35
C ALA A 188 -12.19 -1.21 -12.62
N ALA A 189 -11.63 -2.26 -13.18
CA ALA A 189 -12.19 -2.89 -14.34
C ALA A 189 -11.77 -4.34 -14.44
N GLY A 190 -12.42 -5.05 -15.37
CA GLY A 190 -11.96 -6.37 -15.74
C GLY A 190 -12.59 -6.89 -17.02
N ALA A 191 -11.93 -7.89 -17.59
CA ALA A 191 -12.32 -8.58 -18.81
C ALA A 191 -12.44 -10.08 -18.53
N LEU A 192 -13.51 -10.69 -19.04
CA LEU A 192 -13.73 -12.13 -19.03
C LEU A 192 -13.50 -12.66 -20.45
N ARG A 193 -12.67 -13.69 -20.56
CA ARG A 193 -12.26 -14.25 -21.85
C ARG A 193 -12.25 -15.76 -21.85
N GLU A 194 -12.61 -16.38 -22.97
CA GLU A 194 -12.33 -17.80 -23.22
C GLU A 194 -10.83 -18.03 -23.46
N GLY A 195 -10.42 -19.30 -23.48
CA GLY A 195 -9.01 -19.66 -23.72
C GLY A 195 -8.47 -19.06 -25.03
N ASN A 196 -9.22 -19.09 -26.12
CA ASN A 196 -8.80 -18.49 -27.40
C ASN A 196 -8.75 -16.94 -27.42
N GLY A 197 -9.03 -16.29 -26.28
CA GLY A 197 -9.08 -14.82 -26.16
C GLY A 197 -10.40 -14.20 -26.58
N THR A 198 -11.42 -14.99 -26.95
CA THR A 198 -12.76 -14.48 -27.26
C THR A 198 -13.35 -13.74 -26.05
N TRP A 199 -13.86 -12.53 -26.29
CA TRP A 199 -14.52 -11.71 -25.29
C TRP A 199 -15.83 -12.36 -24.83
N LEU A 200 -15.96 -12.61 -23.53
CA LEU A 200 -17.18 -13.11 -22.91
C LEU A 200 -17.97 -12.01 -22.20
N GLY A 201 -17.31 -10.91 -21.87
CA GLY A 201 -17.88 -9.79 -21.13
C GLY A 201 -16.79 -9.01 -20.40
N GLY A 202 -17.16 -7.88 -19.85
CA GLY A 202 -16.28 -7.08 -19.02
C GLY A 202 -17.05 -6.09 -18.18
N PHE A 203 -16.33 -5.31 -17.41
CA PHE A 203 -16.90 -4.24 -16.63
C PHE A 203 -15.91 -3.10 -16.46
N ALA A 204 -16.47 -1.92 -16.21
CA ALA A 204 -15.76 -0.74 -15.81
C ALA A 204 -16.48 -0.13 -14.60
N LEU A 205 -15.73 0.28 -13.59
CA LEU A 205 -16.25 0.87 -12.37
C LEU A 205 -15.50 2.15 -12.09
N ASN A 206 -16.20 3.28 -12.13
CA ASN A 206 -15.68 4.52 -11.57
C ASN A 206 -16.07 4.59 -10.09
N ILE A 207 -15.08 4.41 -9.21
CA ILE A 207 -15.29 4.26 -7.76
C ILE A 207 -15.46 5.62 -7.09
N GLY A 208 -14.88 6.68 -7.66
CA GLY A 208 -14.71 7.96 -6.98
C GLY A 208 -13.34 8.03 -6.31
N ILE A 209 -13.27 8.33 -5.01
CA ILE A 209 -11.98 8.51 -4.32
C ILE A 209 -11.65 7.27 -3.49
N CYS A 210 -10.57 6.55 -3.82
CA CYS A 210 -10.05 5.48 -2.97
C CYS A 210 -8.53 5.27 -3.17
N THR A 211 -8.00 4.22 -2.53
CA THR A 211 -6.59 3.84 -2.64
C THR A 211 -6.41 2.76 -3.71
N ALA A 212 -5.21 2.65 -4.30
CA ALA A 212 -4.96 1.64 -5.33
C ALA A 212 -5.29 0.19 -4.88
N PRO A 213 -4.90 -0.29 -3.68
CA PRO A 213 -5.27 -1.63 -3.23
C PRO A 213 -6.78 -1.84 -3.05
N VAL A 214 -7.55 -0.79 -2.71
CA VAL A 214 -9.01 -0.85 -2.63
C VAL A 214 -9.62 -0.99 -4.03
N ALA A 215 -9.13 -0.20 -4.99
CA ALA A 215 -9.57 -0.29 -6.38
C ALA A 215 -9.32 -1.69 -6.97
N GLU A 216 -8.12 -2.22 -6.77
CA GLU A 216 -7.73 -3.56 -7.23
C GLU A 216 -8.64 -4.66 -6.67
N LEU A 217 -8.92 -4.61 -5.36
CA LEU A 217 -9.84 -5.56 -4.72
C LEU A 217 -11.30 -5.41 -5.20
N TRP A 218 -11.75 -4.20 -5.51
CA TRP A 218 -13.06 -4.01 -6.15
C TRP A 218 -13.10 -4.62 -7.55
N GLY A 219 -12.03 -4.48 -8.33
CA GLY A 219 -11.87 -5.15 -9.62
C GLY A 219 -12.03 -6.67 -9.46
N VAL A 220 -11.26 -7.27 -8.55
CA VAL A 220 -11.38 -8.70 -8.24
C VAL A 220 -12.80 -9.09 -7.85
N TYR A 221 -13.41 -8.36 -6.91
CA TYR A 221 -14.75 -8.67 -6.42
C TYR A 221 -15.78 -8.69 -7.54
N TYR A 222 -15.86 -7.63 -8.35
CA TYR A 222 -16.82 -7.58 -9.45
C TYR A 222 -16.51 -8.60 -10.55
N GLY A 223 -15.24 -8.86 -10.85
CA GLY A 223 -14.84 -9.93 -11.77
C GLY A 223 -15.37 -11.30 -11.31
N LEU A 224 -15.23 -11.62 -10.02
CA LEU A 224 -15.76 -12.85 -9.44
C LEU A 224 -17.30 -12.90 -9.45
N VAL A 225 -17.97 -11.79 -9.13
CA VAL A 225 -19.44 -11.68 -9.18
C VAL A 225 -19.94 -11.99 -10.59
N ILE A 226 -19.43 -11.28 -11.60
CA ILE A 226 -19.86 -11.42 -12.99
C ILE A 226 -19.61 -12.84 -13.48
N ALA A 227 -18.45 -13.42 -13.14
CA ALA A 227 -18.13 -14.76 -13.59
C ALA A 227 -19.05 -15.82 -12.95
N TRP A 228 -19.38 -15.66 -11.68
CA TRP A 228 -20.29 -16.56 -10.98
C TRP A 228 -21.71 -16.50 -11.56
N GLU A 229 -22.25 -15.29 -11.70
CA GLU A 229 -23.60 -15.02 -12.24
C GLU A 229 -23.70 -15.42 -13.71
N GLY A 230 -22.61 -15.28 -14.49
CA GLY A 230 -22.51 -15.77 -15.86
C GLY A 230 -22.48 -17.29 -16.01
N GLY A 231 -22.53 -18.05 -14.90
CA GLY A 231 -22.60 -19.51 -14.93
C GLY A 231 -21.24 -20.20 -15.14
N PHE A 232 -20.13 -19.45 -15.18
CA PHE A 232 -18.81 -20.04 -15.33
C PHE A 232 -18.42 -20.78 -14.04
N ARG A 233 -17.84 -21.98 -14.18
CA ARG A 233 -17.48 -22.84 -13.03
C ARG A 233 -16.00 -23.23 -12.98
N ARG A 234 -15.22 -22.78 -13.96
CA ARG A 234 -13.78 -22.99 -14.04
C ARG A 234 -13.13 -21.69 -14.46
N VAL A 235 -12.64 -20.93 -13.49
CA VAL A 235 -12.12 -19.58 -13.70
C VAL A 235 -10.68 -19.45 -13.22
N ILE A 236 -9.90 -18.69 -13.98
CA ILE A 236 -8.57 -18.22 -13.59
C ILE A 236 -8.67 -16.71 -13.41
N LEU A 237 -8.44 -16.27 -12.18
CA LEU A 237 -8.39 -14.86 -11.83
C LEU A 237 -6.93 -14.39 -11.95
N GLU A 238 -6.67 -13.52 -12.91
CA GLU A 238 -5.37 -12.92 -13.18
C GLU A 238 -5.32 -11.49 -12.67
N VAL A 239 -4.36 -11.21 -11.78
CA VAL A 239 -4.20 -9.92 -11.10
C VAL A 239 -2.72 -9.54 -11.16
N ASP A 240 -2.41 -8.29 -11.49
CA ASP A 240 -1.01 -7.83 -11.56
C ASP A 240 -0.46 -7.24 -10.25
N SER A 241 -1.33 -7.08 -9.25
CA SER A 241 -0.96 -6.69 -7.89
C SER A 241 -0.58 -7.91 -7.05
N ALA A 242 0.72 -8.13 -6.87
CA ALA A 242 1.26 -9.17 -5.99
C ALA A 242 0.74 -9.05 -4.54
N LEU A 243 0.47 -7.82 -4.08
CA LEU A 243 -0.15 -7.56 -2.77
C LEU A 243 -1.54 -8.19 -2.68
N VAL A 244 -2.40 -7.92 -3.67
CA VAL A 244 -3.78 -8.42 -3.71
C VAL A 244 -3.81 -9.93 -3.88
N VAL A 245 -2.97 -10.49 -4.75
CA VAL A 245 -2.81 -11.95 -4.85
C VAL A 245 -2.41 -12.56 -3.51
N GLY A 246 -1.45 -11.95 -2.81
CA GLY A 246 -1.04 -12.37 -1.48
C GLY A 246 -2.20 -12.37 -0.47
N PHE A 247 -3.05 -11.33 -0.48
CA PHE A 247 -4.23 -11.26 0.36
C PHE A 247 -5.27 -12.34 0.04
N LEU A 248 -5.51 -12.62 -1.25
CA LEU A 248 -6.47 -13.65 -1.67
C LEU A 248 -5.99 -15.08 -1.39
N GLN A 249 -4.68 -15.31 -1.42
CA GLN A 249 -4.09 -16.63 -1.15
C GLN A 249 -3.88 -16.90 0.34
N SER A 250 -3.43 -15.90 1.10
CA SER A 250 -3.04 -16.06 2.51
C SER A 250 -4.06 -15.50 3.50
N GLY A 251 -5.06 -14.75 3.03
CA GLY A 251 -5.94 -13.97 3.88
C GLY A 251 -5.25 -12.75 4.51
N VAL A 252 -6.02 -12.02 5.33
CA VAL A 252 -5.55 -10.88 6.12
C VAL A 252 -6.11 -10.95 7.54
N GLU A 253 -5.47 -10.28 8.49
CA GLU A 253 -6.00 -10.12 9.84
C GLU A 253 -7.32 -9.34 9.84
N ASP A 254 -8.20 -9.65 10.77
CA ASP A 254 -9.55 -9.05 10.87
C ASP A 254 -9.53 -7.54 11.12
N THR A 255 -8.45 -7.03 11.71
CA THR A 255 -8.22 -5.62 11.98
C THR A 255 -7.67 -4.86 10.77
N HIS A 256 -7.28 -5.57 9.70
CA HIS A 256 -6.72 -4.95 8.51
C HIS A 256 -7.80 -4.10 7.79
N PRO A 257 -7.49 -2.88 7.32
CA PRO A 257 -8.49 -2.00 6.68
C PRO A 257 -9.17 -2.61 5.46
N LEU A 258 -8.51 -3.56 4.78
CA LEU A 258 -9.02 -4.26 3.59
C LEU A 258 -9.70 -5.60 3.90
N ALA A 259 -9.76 -6.02 5.17
CA ALA A 259 -10.29 -7.33 5.56
C ALA A 259 -11.71 -7.58 5.05
N PHE A 260 -12.54 -6.53 5.04
CA PHE A 260 -13.90 -6.61 4.50
C PHE A 260 -13.93 -7.04 3.03
N LEU A 261 -13.16 -6.36 2.15
CA LEU A 261 -13.14 -6.67 0.72
C LEU A 261 -12.51 -8.03 0.43
N VAL A 262 -11.44 -8.38 1.16
CA VAL A 262 -10.80 -9.70 1.04
C VAL A 262 -11.81 -10.80 1.41
N ARG A 263 -12.59 -10.63 2.49
CA ARG A 263 -13.65 -11.57 2.88
C ARG A 263 -14.74 -11.70 1.83
N LEU A 264 -15.16 -10.60 1.20
CA LEU A 264 -16.13 -10.66 0.10
C LEU A 264 -15.60 -11.51 -1.06
N CYS A 265 -14.35 -11.30 -1.46
CA CYS A 265 -13.71 -12.09 -2.52
C CYS A 265 -13.61 -13.57 -2.11
N HIS A 266 -13.17 -13.87 -0.90
CA HIS A 266 -13.11 -15.25 -0.37
C HIS A 266 -14.49 -15.92 -0.35
N GLY A 267 -15.55 -15.17 -0.04
CA GLY A 267 -16.93 -15.66 -0.07
C GLY A 267 -17.37 -16.13 -1.46
N PHE A 268 -16.88 -15.48 -2.54
CA PHE A 268 -17.09 -15.96 -3.91
C PHE A 268 -16.16 -17.11 -4.27
N ILE A 269 -14.87 -17.00 -3.95
CA ILE A 269 -13.87 -18.05 -4.24
C ILE A 269 -14.27 -19.40 -3.64
N SER A 270 -14.91 -19.38 -2.47
CA SER A 270 -15.31 -20.60 -1.72
C SER A 270 -16.64 -21.20 -2.17
N ARG A 271 -17.28 -20.69 -3.23
CA ARG A 271 -18.53 -21.28 -3.77
C ARG A 271 -18.25 -22.56 -4.56
N ASP A 272 -19.30 -23.20 -5.07
CA ASP A 272 -19.22 -24.44 -5.86
C ASP A 272 -18.73 -24.19 -7.30
N TRP A 273 -17.43 -23.90 -7.43
CA TRP A 273 -16.68 -23.75 -8.67
C TRP A 273 -15.16 -23.85 -8.43
N LEU A 274 -14.38 -24.00 -9.50
CA LEU A 274 -12.92 -24.02 -9.44
C LEU A 274 -12.38 -22.62 -9.76
N VAL A 275 -11.75 -21.98 -8.78
CA VAL A 275 -11.06 -20.69 -8.94
C VAL A 275 -9.56 -20.86 -8.74
N ARG A 276 -8.76 -20.36 -9.69
CA ARG A 276 -7.30 -20.26 -9.55
C ARG A 276 -6.90 -18.79 -9.55
N VAL A 277 -6.28 -18.33 -8.47
CA VAL A 277 -5.78 -16.95 -8.37
C VAL A 277 -4.31 -16.93 -8.75
N THR A 278 -3.99 -16.20 -9.82
CA THR A 278 -2.65 -16.15 -10.42
C THR A 278 -2.18 -14.71 -10.50
N HIS A 279 -0.94 -14.47 -10.08
CA HIS A 279 -0.26 -13.21 -10.35
C HIS A 279 0.26 -13.21 -11.79
N VAL A 280 -0.05 -12.15 -12.54
CA VAL A 280 0.49 -11.89 -13.88
C VAL A 280 1.31 -10.61 -13.88
N TYR A 281 2.22 -10.45 -14.83
CA TYR A 281 2.88 -9.15 -14.99
C TYR A 281 1.97 -8.15 -15.70
N ARG A 282 2.17 -6.86 -15.46
CA ARG A 282 1.40 -5.77 -16.09
C ARG A 282 1.40 -5.83 -17.60
N GLU A 283 2.50 -6.28 -18.20
CA GLU A 283 2.65 -6.48 -19.64
C GLU A 283 1.66 -7.52 -20.19
N ALA A 284 1.26 -8.51 -19.38
CA ALA A 284 0.24 -9.51 -19.70
C ALA A 284 -1.18 -9.13 -19.21
N ASN A 285 -1.32 -8.05 -18.44
CA ASN A 285 -2.60 -7.59 -17.88
C ASN A 285 -3.12 -6.29 -18.55
N ARG A 286 -2.55 -5.92 -19.70
CA ARG A 286 -2.81 -4.62 -20.35
C ARG A 286 -4.27 -4.39 -20.71
N LEU A 287 -5.02 -5.45 -21.00
CA LEU A 287 -6.45 -5.33 -21.30
C LEU A 287 -7.22 -4.77 -20.09
N ALA A 288 -6.98 -5.31 -18.90
CA ALA A 288 -7.62 -4.82 -17.68
C ALA A 288 -7.15 -3.41 -17.31
N ASP A 289 -5.85 -3.11 -17.43
CA ASP A 289 -5.30 -1.77 -17.23
C ASP A 289 -5.89 -0.74 -18.22
N GLY A 290 -6.05 -1.13 -19.48
CA GLY A 290 -6.73 -0.32 -20.49
C GLY A 290 -8.18 -0.02 -20.12
N LEU A 291 -8.93 -1.03 -19.64
CA LEU A 291 -10.31 -0.85 -19.18
C LEU A 291 -10.39 0.00 -17.90
N ALA A 292 -9.45 -0.13 -16.96
CA ALA A 292 -9.39 0.69 -15.75
C ALA A 292 -9.13 2.16 -16.08
N LYS A 293 -8.27 2.43 -17.08
CA LYS A 293 -8.06 3.78 -17.62
C LYS A 293 -9.30 4.31 -18.34
N TYR A 294 -9.93 3.50 -19.17
CA TYR A 294 -11.18 3.83 -19.85
C TYR A 294 -12.28 4.22 -18.84
N ALA A 295 -12.36 3.52 -17.72
CA ALA A 295 -13.34 3.77 -16.66
C ALA A 295 -13.28 5.19 -16.06
N PHE A 296 -12.15 5.91 -16.18
CA PHE A 296 -12.07 7.32 -15.73
C PHE A 296 -12.91 8.27 -16.60
N SER A 297 -13.18 7.90 -17.86
CA SER A 297 -14.03 8.67 -18.76
C SER A 297 -15.53 8.47 -18.50
N LEU A 298 -15.88 7.46 -17.69
CA LEU A 298 -17.26 7.10 -17.39
C LEU A 298 -17.79 7.84 -16.16
N PRO A 299 -19.12 8.04 -16.05
CA PRO A 299 -19.75 8.50 -14.81
C PRO A 299 -19.45 7.57 -13.62
N LEU A 300 -19.56 8.11 -12.41
CA LEU A 300 -19.46 7.33 -11.17
C LEU A 300 -20.41 6.13 -11.20
N GLY A 301 -19.91 4.98 -10.77
CA GLY A 301 -20.67 3.73 -10.69
C GLY A 301 -20.19 2.65 -11.65
N PHE A 302 -20.93 1.54 -11.62
CA PHE A 302 -20.63 0.31 -12.33
C PHE A 302 -21.25 0.32 -13.73
N GLN A 303 -20.49 -0.16 -14.71
CA GLN A 303 -20.96 -0.41 -16.07
C GLN A 303 -20.56 -1.81 -16.51
N HIS A 304 -21.57 -2.57 -16.96
CA HIS A 304 -21.36 -3.85 -17.64
C HIS A 304 -21.00 -3.60 -19.11
N LEU A 305 -20.05 -4.38 -19.64
CA LEU A 305 -19.56 -4.26 -21.01
C LEU A 305 -19.82 -5.56 -21.75
N ASP A 306 -20.92 -5.62 -22.51
CA ASP A 306 -21.25 -6.78 -23.36
C ASP A 306 -20.25 -6.94 -24.51
N VAL A 307 -19.66 -5.82 -24.96
CA VAL A 307 -18.65 -5.74 -26.01
C VAL A 307 -17.43 -4.97 -25.52
N CYS A 308 -16.26 -5.36 -26.02
CA CYS A 308 -15.01 -4.66 -25.74
C CYS A 308 -15.07 -3.22 -26.30
N PRO A 309 -14.79 -2.18 -25.49
CA PRO A 309 -14.74 -0.80 -25.97
C PRO A 309 -13.71 -0.61 -27.10
N GLU A 310 -14.03 0.21 -28.10
CA GLU A 310 -13.16 0.45 -29.26
C GLU A 310 -11.75 0.94 -28.87
N ASP A 311 -11.65 1.77 -27.83
CA ASP A 311 -10.37 2.29 -27.32
C ASP A 311 -9.43 1.18 -26.80
N VAL A 312 -10.00 0.05 -26.36
CA VAL A 312 -9.26 -1.06 -25.75
C VAL A 312 -9.21 -2.30 -26.66
N ALA A 313 -10.05 -2.36 -27.69
CA ALA A 313 -10.08 -3.43 -28.68
C ALA A 313 -8.71 -3.75 -29.32
N PRO A 314 -7.82 -2.78 -29.62
CA PRO A 314 -6.48 -3.08 -30.11
C PRO A 314 -5.64 -3.91 -29.13
N VAL A 315 -5.82 -3.71 -27.82
CA VAL A 315 -5.10 -4.47 -26.78
C VAL A 315 -5.61 -5.90 -26.70
N LEU A 316 -6.93 -6.10 -26.85
CA LEU A 316 -7.52 -7.43 -26.96
C LEU A 316 -6.95 -8.19 -28.16
N LEU A 317 -6.81 -7.51 -29.31
CA LEU A 317 -6.23 -8.10 -30.52
C LEU A 317 -4.73 -8.42 -30.37
N ASP A 318 -3.97 -7.55 -29.70
CA ASP A 318 -2.56 -7.81 -29.33
C ASP A 318 -2.44 -9.11 -28.52
N ASP A 319 -3.30 -9.30 -27.52
CA ASP A 319 -3.31 -10.50 -26.67
C ASP A 319 -3.63 -11.77 -27.47
N VAL A 320 -4.63 -11.72 -28.36
CA VAL A 320 -5.02 -12.84 -29.25
C VAL A 320 -3.88 -13.21 -30.21
N ASN A 321 -3.14 -12.22 -30.71
CA ASN A 321 -1.99 -12.42 -31.60
C ASN A 321 -0.69 -12.79 -30.85
N GLY A 322 -0.72 -12.88 -29.52
CA GLY A 322 0.45 -13.22 -28.70
C GLY A 322 1.55 -12.15 -28.72
N VAL A 323 1.18 -10.88 -28.88
CA VAL A 323 2.13 -9.77 -28.91
C VAL A 323 2.86 -9.65 -27.57
N THR A 324 4.20 -9.63 -27.61
CA THR A 324 5.03 -9.57 -26.41
C THR A 324 5.52 -8.15 -26.11
N ARG A 325 5.92 -7.94 -24.84
CA ARG A 325 6.61 -6.75 -24.35
C ARG A 325 7.80 -7.18 -23.47
N PRO A 326 8.95 -6.50 -23.59
CA PRO A 326 10.12 -6.83 -22.79
C PRO A 326 9.91 -6.46 -21.32
N ARG A 327 10.37 -7.33 -20.42
CA ARG A 327 10.44 -7.07 -18.97
C ARG A 327 11.75 -7.63 -18.42
N LEU A 328 12.39 -6.88 -17.52
CA LEU A 328 13.52 -7.39 -16.75
C LEU A 328 13.01 -8.23 -15.57
N VAL A 329 13.15 -9.55 -15.65
CA VAL A 329 12.74 -10.52 -14.63
C VAL A 329 13.96 -10.94 -13.81
N ARG A 330 13.76 -11.19 -12.50
CA ARG A 330 14.83 -11.75 -11.64
C ARG A 330 14.86 -13.26 -11.83
N VAL A 331 16.03 -13.79 -12.20
CA VAL A 331 16.30 -15.24 -12.27
C VAL A 331 16.62 -15.79 -10.88
#